data_AF-A0A3C1P5T9-F1
#
_entry.id   AF-A0A3C1P5T9-F1
#
_cell.length_a   1.000
_cell.length_b   1.000
_cell.length_c   1.000
_cell.angle_alpha   90.00
_cell.angle_beta   90.00
_cell.angle_gamma   90.00
#
_symmetry.space_group_name_H-M   'P 1'
#
loop_
_entity.id
_entity.type
_entity.pdbx_description
1 polymer ?
#
loop_
_entity_poly.entity_id
_entity_poly.type
_entity_poly.pdbx_seq_one_letter_code
_entity_poly.pdbx_strand_id
1 'polypeptide(L)'
;MEQMINHGTGWIRMEYIVPARGLIGFRTEFLTETRGTGLLHHVFDRYEPWHGELRTRPTGSLVADRSGPTTGFALANLQERGTMFVGPG
;
A
#
# COMPACT_ATOMS: atom_id res chain seq x y z
N MET A 1 -16.96 3.40 -10.53
CA MET A 1 -17.78 2.52 -9.67
C MET A 1 -18.83 1.94 -10.58
N GLU A 2 -18.81 0.63 -10.79
CA GLU A 2 -19.77 -0.06 -11.68
C GLU A 2 -21.03 -0.43 -10.90
N GLN A 3 -20.85 -0.96 -9.70
CA GLN A 3 -21.97 -1.43 -8.89
C GLN A 3 -21.70 -1.25 -7.40
N MET A 4 -22.75 -0.94 -6.64
CA MET A 4 -22.76 -0.96 -5.18
C MET A 4 -24.05 -1.62 -4.74
N ILE A 5 -23.93 -2.71 -3.96
CA ILE A 5 -25.06 -3.47 -3.43
C ILE A 5 -24.97 -3.48 -1.91
N ASN A 6 -26.03 -3.02 -1.25
CA ASN A 6 -26.21 -3.14 0.19
C ASN A 6 -27.32 -4.16 0.46
N HIS A 7 -26.97 -5.23 1.16
CA HIS A 7 -27.90 -6.31 1.50
C HIS A 7 -28.65 -6.09 2.83
N GLY A 8 -28.45 -4.95 3.50
CA GLY A 8 -29.05 -4.66 4.81
C GLY A 8 -28.44 -5.45 5.97
N THR A 9 -27.40 -6.24 5.71
CA THR A 9 -26.71 -7.09 6.70
C THR A 9 -25.52 -6.39 7.38
N GLY A 10 -25.31 -5.10 7.10
CA GLY A 10 -24.15 -4.33 7.53
C GLY A 10 -22.93 -4.43 6.60
N TRP A 11 -22.99 -5.30 5.58
CA TRP A 11 -21.98 -5.42 4.53
C TRP A 11 -22.42 -4.76 3.25
N ILE A 12 -21.46 -4.12 2.57
CA ILE A 12 -21.66 -3.49 1.26
C ILE A 12 -20.67 -4.13 0.29
N ARG A 13 -21.19 -4.66 -0.82
CA ARG A 13 -20.37 -5.11 -1.95
C ARG A 13 -20.22 -3.96 -2.93
N MET A 14 -18.98 -3.66 -3.33
CA MET A 14 -18.67 -2.65 -4.33
C MET A 14 -17.87 -3.28 -5.47
N GLU A 15 -18.15 -2.85 -6.70
CA GLU A 15 -17.45 -3.29 -7.91
C GLU A 15 -16.85 -2.09 -8.64
N TYR A 16 -15.59 -2.23 -9.03
CA TYR A 16 -14.82 -1.20 -9.70
C TYR A 16 -13.99 -1.79 -10.84
N ILE A 17 -13.91 -1.05 -11.95
CA ILE A 17 -12.84 -1.20 -12.92
C ILE A 17 -11.70 -0.28 -12.48
N VAL A 18 -10.52 -0.86 -12.26
CA VAL A 18 -9.31 -0.14 -11.85
C VAL A 18 -8.12 -0.62 -12.66
N PRO A 19 -7.14 0.26 -12.97
CA PRO A 19 -5.92 -0.18 -13.63
C PRO A 19 -5.15 -1.14 -12.72
N ALA A 20 -4.66 -2.24 -13.28
CA ALA A 20 -3.91 -3.26 -12.52
C ALA A 20 -2.71 -2.66 -11.75
N ARG A 21 -2.07 -1.60 -12.28
CA ARG A 21 -0.98 -0.86 -11.63
C ARG A 21 -1.40 -0.21 -10.30
N GLY A 22 -2.67 0.15 -10.14
CA GLY A 22 -3.22 0.72 -8.90
C GLY A 22 -3.53 -0.32 -7.83
N LEU A 23 -3.61 -1.61 -8.19
CA LEU A 23 -3.81 -2.70 -7.23
C LEU A 23 -2.51 -3.11 -6.50
N ILE A 24 -1.34 -2.65 -7.00
CA ILE A 24 -0.04 -2.92 -6.39
C ILE A 24 0.03 -2.21 -5.03
N GLY A 25 0.10 -2.97 -3.94
CA GLY A 25 0.15 -2.45 -2.56
C GLY A 25 -1.24 -2.24 -1.93
N PHE A 26 -2.30 -2.07 -2.73
CA PHE A 26 -3.65 -1.77 -2.25
C PHE A 26 -4.21 -2.84 -1.31
N ARG A 27 -3.91 -4.13 -1.53
CA ARG A 27 -4.38 -5.22 -0.66
C ARG A 27 -3.97 -5.02 0.80
N THR A 28 -2.73 -4.58 1.03
CA THR A 28 -2.21 -4.37 2.40
C THR A 28 -2.93 -3.19 3.05
N GLU A 29 -3.05 -2.08 2.33
CA GLU A 29 -3.76 -0.87 2.79
C GLU A 29 -5.24 -1.17 3.10
N PHE A 30 -5.93 -1.85 2.19
CA PHE A 30 -7.32 -2.25 2.37
C PHE A 30 -7.53 -3.11 3.62
N LEU A 31 -6.65 -4.08 3.87
CA LEU A 31 -6.73 -4.90 5.08
C LEU A 31 -6.43 -4.08 6.34
N THR A 32 -5.51 -3.12 6.27
CA THR A 32 -5.24 -2.20 7.38
C THR A 32 -6.46 -1.32 7.69
N GLU A 33 -7.05 -0.68 6.69
CA GLU A 33 -8.21 0.22 6.84
C GLU A 33 -9.45 -0.52 7.32
N THR A 34 -9.70 -1.71 6.78
CA THR A 34 -10.85 -2.55 7.18
C THR A 34 -10.58 -3.36 8.46
N ARG A 35 -9.41 -3.18 9.10
CA ARG A 35 -8.97 -3.94 10.27
C ARG A 35 -9.07 -5.46 10.07
N GLY A 36 -8.76 -5.92 8.85
CA GLY A 36 -8.78 -7.32 8.44
C GLY A 36 -10.17 -7.90 8.15
N THR A 37 -11.25 -7.12 8.24
CA THR A 37 -12.61 -7.62 8.01
C THR A 37 -13.03 -7.55 6.54
N GLY A 38 -12.40 -6.69 5.73
CA GLY A 38 -12.73 -6.54 4.32
C GLY A 38 -12.36 -7.76 3.48
N LEU A 39 -13.23 -8.11 2.52
CA LEU A 39 -12.92 -9.07 1.46
C LEU A 39 -12.61 -8.33 0.16
N LEU A 40 -11.52 -8.72 -0.50
CA LEU A 40 -11.11 -8.18 -1.78
C LEU A 40 -10.81 -9.31 -2.76
N HIS A 41 -11.46 -9.25 -3.91
CA HIS A 41 -11.18 -10.10 -5.06
C HIS A 41 -11.01 -9.20 -6.28
N HIS A 42 -10.11 -9.58 -7.17
CA HIS A 42 -9.93 -8.91 -8.46
C HIS A 42 -9.73 -9.97 -9.55
N VAL A 43 -10.14 -9.64 -10.75
CA VAL A 43 -9.94 -10.42 -11.96
C VAL A 43 -9.59 -9.46 -13.09
N PHE A 44 -8.81 -9.93 -14.06
CA PHE A 44 -8.56 -9.15 -15.27
C PHE A 44 -9.86 -8.97 -16.06
N ASP A 45 -10.15 -7.73 -16.44
CA ASP A 45 -11.31 -7.39 -17.26
C ASP A 45 -10.91 -7.18 -18.73
N ARG A 46 -10.13 -6.13 -19.02
CA ARG A 46 -9.68 -5.79 -20.37
C ARG A 46 -8.42 -4.93 -20.37
N TYR A 47 -7.83 -4.76 -21.56
CA TYR A 47 -6.84 -3.72 -21.82
C TYR A 47 -7.53 -2.39 -22.13
N GLU A 48 -6.95 -1.31 -21.63
CA GLU A 48 -7.39 0.07 -21.86
C GLU A 48 -6.20 0.99 -22.10
N PRO A 49 -6.42 2.20 -22.66
CA PRO A 49 -5.39 3.23 -22.74
C PRO A 49 -4.75 3.54 -21.38
N TRP A 50 -3.53 4.09 -21.43
CA TRP A 50 -2.79 4.40 -20.22
C TRP A 50 -3.49 5.47 -19.38
N HIS A 51 -3.92 5.07 -18.18
CA HIS A 51 -4.60 5.92 -17.19
C HIS A 51 -3.68 6.92 -16.45
N GLY A 52 -2.53 7.28 -17.04
CA GLY A 52 -1.61 8.25 -16.44
C GLY A 52 -0.71 7.69 -15.33
N GLU A 53 -0.07 8.63 -14.63
CA GLU A 53 0.81 8.34 -13.50
C GLU A 53 0.01 8.05 -12.23
N LEU A 54 0.39 6.98 -11.53
CA LEU A 54 -0.18 6.59 -10.25
C LEU A 54 0.88 6.82 -9.18
N ARG A 55 0.71 7.86 -8.35
CA ARG A 55 1.58 8.07 -7.20
C ARG A 55 1.21 7.11 -6.09
N THR A 56 1.96 6.01 -5.99
CA THR A 56 1.69 4.92 -5.02
C THR A 56 2.33 5.14 -3.65
N ARG A 57 3.31 6.05 -3.53
CA ARG A 57 4.00 6.32 -2.25
C ARG A 57 4.13 7.82 -2.00
N PRO A 58 3.68 8.31 -0.82
CA PRO A 58 3.86 9.71 -0.44
C PRO A 58 5.26 9.99 0.15
N THR A 59 5.99 8.95 0.57
CA THR A 59 7.27 9.06 1.28
C THR A 59 8.46 8.61 0.43
N GLY A 60 9.63 9.21 0.71
CA GLY A 60 10.92 8.79 0.16
C GLY A 60 11.49 7.55 0.84
N SER A 61 12.70 7.16 0.47
CA SER A 61 13.44 6.06 1.09
C SER A 61 14.74 6.58 1.71
N LEU A 62 15.11 6.08 2.88
CA LEU A 62 16.43 6.33 3.47
C LEU A 62 17.43 5.35 2.84
N VAL A 63 18.46 5.87 2.17
CA VAL A 63 19.48 5.07 1.46
C VAL A 63 20.79 5.15 2.22
N ALA A 64 21.42 4.00 2.46
CA ALA A 64 22.73 3.94 3.12
C ALA A 64 23.81 4.53 2.21
N ASP A 65 24.69 5.36 2.78
CA ASP A 65 25.80 5.99 2.06
C ASP A 65 27.02 5.06 1.94
N ARG A 66 27.13 4.03 2.79
CA ARG A 66 28.20 3.04 2.81
C ARG A 66 27.72 1.69 3.33
N SER A 67 28.46 0.63 2.99
CA SER A 67 28.28 -0.69 3.56
C SER A 67 28.91 -0.78 4.96
N GLY A 68 28.26 -1.49 5.87
CA GLY A 68 28.76 -1.74 7.22
C GLY A 68 27.65 -2.04 8.22
N PRO A 69 28.01 -2.46 9.45
CA PRO A 69 27.06 -2.67 10.53
C PRO A 69 26.38 -1.36 10.96
N THR A 70 25.11 -1.44 11.34
CA THR A 70 24.34 -0.29 11.82
C THR A 70 24.60 -0.07 13.30
N THR A 71 24.93 1.17 13.68
CA THR A 71 25.10 1.52 15.09
C THR A 71 23.81 2.07 15.67
N GLY A 72 23.51 1.72 16.93
CA GLY A 72 22.33 2.25 17.62
C GLY A 72 22.32 3.78 17.71
N PHE A 73 23.50 4.40 17.83
CA PHE A 73 23.66 5.85 17.83
C PHE A 73 23.23 6.48 16.49
N ALA A 74 23.61 5.87 15.36
CA ALA A 74 23.18 6.37 14.05
C ALA A 74 21.67 6.19 13.84
N LEU A 75 21.13 5.01 14.18
CA LEU A 75 19.70 4.71 14.05
C LEU A 75 18.84 5.62 14.93
N ALA A 76 19.30 5.97 16.13
CA ALA A 76 18.57 6.85 17.05
C ALA A 76 18.32 8.25 16.47
N ASN A 77 19.26 8.78 15.69
CA ASN A 77 19.08 10.07 15.00
C ASN A 77 18.26 9.92 13.70
N LEU A 78 18.40 8.80 12.99
CA LEU A 78 17.72 8.58 11.71
C LEU A 78 16.23 8.26 11.85
N GLN A 79 15.82 7.59 12.94
CA GLN A 79 14.42 7.24 13.17
C GLN A 79 13.50 8.46 13.34
N GLU A 80 14.04 9.64 13.67
CA GLU A 80 13.27 10.90 13.69
C GLU A 80 12.82 11.33 12.30
N ARG A 81 13.48 10.84 11.24
CA ARG A 81 13.25 11.21 9.84
C ARG A 81 12.44 10.17 9.06
N GLY A 82 12.20 8.99 9.63
CA GLY A 82 11.45 7.92 8.98
C GLY A 82 11.46 6.62 9.76
N THR A 83 10.68 5.65 9.28
CA THR A 83 10.62 4.31 9.87
C THR A 83 11.84 3.49 9.48
N MET A 84 12.58 2.98 10.47
CA MET A 84 13.73 2.13 10.21
C MET A 84 13.32 0.69 9.85
N PHE A 85 13.98 0.12 8.84
CA PHE A 85 13.78 -1.29 8.44
C PHE A 85 14.83 -2.24 9.04
N VAL A 86 15.84 -1.70 9.72
CA VAL A 86 16.95 -2.46 10.32
C VAL A 86 17.16 -2.02 11.77
N GLY A 87 17.53 -2.97 12.62
CA GLY A 87 18.00 -2.71 13.99
C GLY A 87 19.51 -2.47 14.03
N PRO A 88 20.09 -2.18 15.21
CA PRO A 88 21.53 -2.13 15.40
C PRO A 88 22.16 -3.53 15.28
N GLY A 89 23.35 -3.61 14.68
CA GLY A 89 24.04 -4.87 14.41
C GLY A 89 24.38 -5.01 12.93
#